data_AF-A0A432DU68-F1
#
_entry.id   AF-A0A432DU68-F1
#
_cell.length_a   1.000
_cell.length_b   1.000
_cell.length_c   1.000
_cell.angle_alpha   90.00
_cell.angle_beta   90.00
_cell.angle_gamma   90.00
#
_symmetry.space_group_name_H-M   'P 1'
#
loop_
_entity.id
_entity.type
_entity.pdbx_description
1 polymer ?
#
loop_
_entity_poly.entity_id
_entity_poly.type
_entity_poly.pdbx_seq_one_letter_code
_entity_poly.pdbx_strand_id
1 'polypeptide(L)'
;MGSCFLLLARIIHGIGESFLVTGALTWGIGLAGPSKSGKVMTWNGIAMYAGIAVGAPLSIWLSKEYGVLPAFVLIILLPLVSWLSTAKLPSIPVDKDHIRTPFYKVIGAISGQGLSLAFSSMAFGCIASLLLCFYRKNWEMLHLHSWFSGFVMW
;
A
#
# COMPACT_ATOMS: atom_id res chain seq x y z
N MET A 1 -15.99 24.19 -2.02
CA MET A 1 -15.25 23.95 -3.29
C MET A 1 -13.95 23.14 -3.13
N GLY A 2 -13.52 22.71 -1.93
CA GLY A 2 -12.24 21.97 -1.76
C GLY A 2 -12.36 20.43 -1.76
N SER A 3 -13.53 19.88 -1.43
CA SER A 3 -13.68 18.43 -1.18
C SER A 3 -13.55 17.58 -2.45
N CYS A 4 -13.98 18.08 -3.61
CA CYS A 4 -13.88 17.35 -4.88
C CYS A 4 -12.42 17.11 -5.30
N PHE A 5 -11.53 18.08 -5.04
CA PHE A 5 -10.12 17.96 -5.36
C PHE A 5 -9.41 16.88 -4.52
N LEU A 6 -9.73 16.80 -3.23
CA LEU A 6 -9.19 15.75 -2.35
C LEU A 6 -9.65 14.35 -2.77
N LEU A 7 -10.92 14.22 -3.19
CA LEU A 7 -11.45 12.96 -3.72
C LEU A 7 -10.72 12.54 -4.99
N LEU A 8 -10.55 13.47 -5.94
CA LEU A 8 -9.80 13.21 -7.18
C LEU A 8 -8.35 12.83 -6.89
N ALA A 9 -7.67 13.58 -6.02
CA ALA A 9 -6.31 13.26 -5.61
C ALA A 9 -6.21 11.85 -5.01
N ARG A 10 -7.18 11.44 -4.19
CA ARG A 10 -7.16 10.09 -3.59
C ARG A 10 -7.40 8.99 -4.60
N ILE A 11 -8.31 9.19 -5.55
CA ILE A 11 -8.57 8.24 -6.64
C ILE A 11 -7.30 8.06 -7.48
N ILE A 12 -6.68 9.17 -7.92
CA ILE A 12 -5.47 9.12 -8.73
C ILE A 12 -4.33 8.44 -7.97
N HIS A 13 -4.15 8.78 -6.70
CA HIS A 13 -3.11 8.17 -5.86
C HIS A 13 -3.32 6.66 -5.69
N GLY A 14 -4.56 6.23 -5.41
CA GLY A 14 -4.88 4.80 -5.26
C GLY A 14 -4.69 4.00 -6.55
N ILE A 15 -5.04 4.59 -7.70
CA ILE A 15 -4.78 3.98 -9.01
C ILE A 15 -3.27 3.83 -9.24
N GLY A 16 -2.48 4.87 -8.93
CA GLY A 16 -1.02 4.85 -9.06
C GLY A 16 -0.37 3.77 -8.19
N GLU A 17 -0.79 3.66 -6.93
CA GLU A 17 -0.34 2.61 -6.00
C GLU A 17 -0.66 1.21 -6.53
N SER A 18 -1.88 1.01 -7.04
CA SER A 18 -2.32 -0.27 -7.60
C SER A 18 -1.48 -0.69 -8.81
N PHE A 19 -1.17 0.25 -9.71
CA PHE A 19 -0.31 -0.02 -10.86
C PHE A 19 1.13 -0.30 -10.45
N LEU A 20 1.66 0.41 -9.45
CA LEU A 20 3.00 0.18 -8.92
C LEU A 20 3.13 -1.24 -8.35
N VAL A 21 2.20 -1.66 -7.49
CA VAL A 21 2.22 -2.99 -6.86
C VAL A 21 2.06 -4.08 -7.90
N THR A 22 1.09 -3.95 -8.82
CA THR A 22 0.85 -4.94 -9.87
C THR A 22 2.05 -5.05 -10.83
N GLY A 23 2.64 -3.92 -11.21
CA GLY A 23 3.82 -3.86 -12.06
C GLY A 23 5.05 -4.49 -11.41
N ALA A 24 5.31 -4.14 -10.14
CA ALA A 24 6.42 -4.71 -9.36
C ALA A 24 6.29 -6.23 -9.19
N LEU A 25 5.09 -6.72 -8.88
CA LEU A 25 4.80 -8.15 -8.78
C LEU A 25 4.99 -8.86 -10.12
N THR A 26 4.43 -8.32 -11.21
CA THR A 26 4.54 -8.92 -12.55
C THR A 26 6.00 -9.00 -12.98
N TRP A 27 6.78 -7.95 -12.73
CA TRP A 27 8.21 -7.91 -13.02
C TRP A 27 8.99 -8.89 -12.14
N GLY A 28 8.72 -8.95 -10.84
CA GLY A 28 9.34 -9.90 -9.92
C GLY A 28 9.06 -11.36 -10.28
N ILE A 29 7.82 -11.69 -10.68
CA ILE A 29 7.44 -13.04 -11.14
C ILE A 29 8.18 -13.38 -12.44
N GLY A 30 8.29 -12.43 -13.37
CA GLY A 30 9.02 -12.65 -14.62
C GLY A 30 10.52 -12.88 -14.42
N LEU A 31 11.15 -12.25 -13.41
CA LEU A 31 12.56 -12.48 -13.06
C LEU A 31 12.80 -13.82 -12.34
N ALA A 32 11.91 -14.20 -11.42
CA ALA A 32 12.06 -15.43 -10.63
C ALA A 32 11.53 -16.70 -11.34
N GLY A 33 10.70 -16.52 -12.37
CA GLY A 33 10.00 -17.56 -13.09
C GLY A 33 8.63 -17.90 -12.48
N PRO A 34 7.64 -18.33 -13.29
CA PRO A 34 6.26 -18.60 -12.82
C PRO A 34 6.17 -19.64 -11.70
N SER A 35 7.07 -20.63 -11.71
CA SER A 35 7.17 -21.68 -10.68
C SER A 35 7.44 -21.12 -9.28
N LYS A 36 8.07 -19.95 -9.16
CA LYS A 36 8.40 -19.29 -7.89
C LYS A 36 7.49 -18.11 -7.56
N SER A 37 6.36 -17.95 -8.27
CA SER A 37 5.42 -16.83 -8.09
C SER A 37 4.97 -16.66 -6.63
N GLY A 38 4.65 -17.76 -5.94
CA GLY A 38 4.27 -17.72 -4.52
C GLY A 38 5.35 -17.13 -3.61
N LYS A 39 6.64 -17.44 -3.85
CA LYS A 39 7.75 -16.85 -3.07
C LYS A 39 7.90 -15.36 -3.32
N VAL A 40 7.72 -14.91 -4.56
CA VAL A 40 7.78 -13.48 -4.91
C VAL A 40 6.64 -12.72 -4.21
N MET A 41 5.43 -13.27 -4.22
CA MET A 41 4.28 -12.66 -3.54
C MET A 41 4.49 -12.55 -2.02
N THR A 42 5.00 -13.61 -1.38
CA THR A 42 5.33 -13.59 0.05
C THR A 42 6.39 -12.55 0.37
N TRP A 43 7.45 -12.45 -0.45
CA TRP A 43 8.53 -11.48 -0.20
C TRP A 43 8.08 -10.04 -0.42
N ASN A 44 7.21 -9.81 -1.40
CA ASN A 44 6.56 -8.51 -1.59
C ASN A 44 5.69 -8.14 -0.38
N GLY A 45 4.89 -9.09 0.12
CA GLY A 45 4.07 -8.88 1.32
C GLY A 45 4.91 -8.53 2.55
N ILE A 46 5.96 -9.31 2.83
CA ILE A 46 6.86 -9.07 3.96
C ILE A 46 7.52 -7.69 3.84
N ALA A 47 7.97 -7.30 2.65
CA ALA A 47 8.55 -5.98 2.43
C ALA A 47 7.55 -4.84 2.67
N MET A 48 6.30 -4.98 2.21
CA MET A 48 5.24 -3.99 2.45
C MET A 48 4.94 -3.83 3.95
N TYR A 49 4.67 -4.93 4.64
CA TYR A 49 4.35 -4.90 6.08
C TYR A 49 5.54 -4.43 6.92
N ALA A 50 6.77 -4.85 6.60
CA ALA A 50 7.97 -4.35 7.25
C ALA A 50 8.14 -2.83 7.03
N GLY A 51 7.85 -2.34 5.83
CA GLY A 51 7.86 -0.91 5.52
C GLY A 51 6.86 -0.12 6.36
N ILE A 52 5.63 -0.61 6.50
CA ILE A 52 4.59 0.01 7.34
C ILE A 52 5.01 0.01 8.82
N ALA A 53 5.47 -1.13 9.32
CA ALA A 53 5.87 -1.32 10.71
C ALA A 53 7.04 -0.42 11.11
N VAL A 54 8.03 -0.24 10.23
CA VAL A 54 9.20 0.62 10.49
C VAL A 54 8.89 2.10 10.18
N GLY A 55 8.07 2.39 9.18
CA GLY A 55 7.78 3.75 8.73
C GLY A 55 7.09 4.61 9.78
N ALA A 56 6.11 4.05 10.49
CA ALA A 56 5.40 4.77 11.56
C ALA A 56 6.33 5.26 12.69
N PRO A 57 7.09 4.40 13.41
CA PRO A 57 7.99 4.85 14.47
C PRO A 57 9.13 5.72 13.95
N LEU A 58 9.68 5.43 12.77
CA LEU A 58 10.75 6.22 12.16
C LEU A 58 10.29 7.66 11.90
N SER A 59 9.09 7.83 11.33
CA SER A 59 8.53 9.15 11.04
C SER A 59 8.25 9.97 12.31
N ILE A 60 7.78 9.33 13.38
CA ILE A 60 7.50 9.97 14.67
C ILE A 60 8.81 10.43 15.33
N TRP A 61 9.84 9.58 15.33
CA TRP A 61 11.15 9.92 15.90
C TRP A 61 11.79 11.11 15.18
N LEU A 62 11.80 11.09 13.84
CA LEU A 62 12.32 12.20 13.02
C LEU A 62 11.55 13.50 13.24
N SER A 63 10.22 13.41 13.33
CA SER A 63 9.35 14.58 13.52
C SER A 63 9.56 15.26 14.88
N LYS A 64 9.97 14.49 15.90
CA LYS A 64 10.23 14.99 17.25
C LYS A 64 11.53 15.80 17.35
N GLU A 65 12.59 15.40 16.66
CA GLU A 65 13.91 16.05 16.75
C GLU A 65 14.11 17.17 15.72
N TYR A 66 13.60 17.01 14.49
CA TYR A 66 13.93 17.89 13.37
C TYR A 66 12.70 18.47 12.65
N GLY A 67 11.50 18.26 13.19
CA GLY A 67 10.22 18.65 12.59
C GLY A 67 9.81 17.77 11.40
N VAL A 68 8.77 18.17 10.67
CA VAL A 68 8.14 17.33 9.63
C VAL A 68 8.93 17.26 8.31
N LEU A 69 9.82 18.21 8.05
CA LEU A 69 10.60 18.32 6.81
C LEU A 69 11.38 17.04 6.44
N PRO A 70 12.19 16.44 7.33
CA PRO A 70 12.96 15.25 6.99
C PRO A 70 12.09 14.02 6.70
N ALA A 71 10.88 13.92 7.25
CA ALA A 71 9.95 12.85 6.91
C ALA A 71 9.51 12.93 5.43
N PHE A 72 9.24 14.14 4.93
CA PHE A 72 8.95 14.36 3.50
C PHE A 72 10.15 14.08 2.60
N VAL A 73 11.35 14.45 3.04
CA VAL A 73 12.58 14.15 2.29
C VAL A 73 12.76 12.64 2.15
N LEU A 74 12.62 11.87 3.23
CA LEU A 74 12.73 10.41 3.19
C LEU A 74 11.68 9.77 2.27
N ILE A 75 10.45 10.27 2.26
CA ILE A 75 9.39 9.74 1.39
C ILE A 75 9.72 9.90 -0.10
N ILE A 76 10.53 10.89 -0.46
CA ILE A 76 11.04 11.11 -1.83
C ILE A 76 12.31 10.28 -2.07
N LEU A 77 13.20 10.20 -1.07
CA LEU A 77 14.49 9.53 -1.17
C LEU A 77 14.36 8.00 -1.29
N LEU A 78 13.49 7.37 -0.48
CA LEU A 78 13.28 5.92 -0.51
C LEU A 78 12.88 5.38 -1.90
N PRO A 79 11.86 5.94 -2.59
CA PRO A 79 11.50 5.47 -3.93
C PRO A 79 12.61 5.75 -4.96
N LEU A 80 13.40 6.82 -4.81
CA LEU A 80 14.56 7.06 -5.69
C LEU A 80 15.66 6.00 -5.50
N VAL A 81 15.96 5.62 -4.27
CA VAL A 81 16.92 4.54 -3.96
C VAL A 81 16.40 3.20 -4.50
N SER A 82 15.11 2.94 -4.35
CA SER A 82 14.46 1.76 -4.93
C SER A 82 14.61 1.74 -6.46
N TRP A 83 14.32 2.86 -7.12
CA TRP A 83 14.46 3.02 -8.58
C TRP A 83 15.90 2.80 -9.06
N LEU A 84 16.89 3.36 -8.36
CA LEU A 84 18.31 3.17 -8.70
C LEU A 84 18.74 1.71 -8.53
N SER A 85 18.17 1.01 -7.54
CA SER A 85 18.43 -0.41 -7.30
C SER A 85 17.81 -1.30 -8.37
N THR A 86 16.61 -0.95 -8.86
CA THR A 86 15.92 -1.69 -9.92
C THR A 86 16.50 -1.43 -11.31
N ALA A 87 17.11 -0.27 -11.55
CA ALA A 87 17.79 0.05 -12.81
C ALA A 87 18.97 -0.87 -13.14
N LYS A 88 19.54 -1.58 -12.15
CA LYS A 88 20.62 -2.56 -12.36
C LYS A 88 20.14 -3.96 -12.71
N LEU A 89 18.84 -4.24 -12.67
CA LEU A 89 18.31 -5.57 -12.97
C LEU A 89 18.06 -5.74 -14.47
N PRO A 90 18.35 -6.94 -15.03
CA PRO A 90 18.17 -7.22 -16.45
C PRO A 90 16.70 -7.11 -16.86
N SER A 91 16.46 -6.44 -18.00
CA SER A 91 15.13 -6.35 -18.60
C SER A 91 14.68 -7.72 -19.10
N ILE A 92 13.49 -8.13 -18.69
CA ILE A 92 12.94 -9.44 -19.03
C ILE A 92 12.45 -9.36 -20.48
N PRO A 93 12.83 -10.29 -21.37
CA PRO A 93 12.31 -10.32 -22.73
C PRO A 93 10.79 -10.52 -22.68
N VAL A 94 10.05 -9.58 -23.27
CA VAL A 94 8.60 -9.66 -23.41
C VAL A 94 8.29 -10.83 -24.34
N ASP A 95 7.62 -11.84 -23.80
CA ASP A 95 7.14 -12.99 -24.56
C ASP A 95 6.13 -12.51 -25.63
N LYS A 96 6.53 -12.56 -26.90
CA LYS A 96 5.77 -11.96 -28.01
C LYS A 96 4.53 -12.77 -28.40
N ASP A 97 4.44 -14.03 -27.95
CA ASP A 97 3.38 -14.98 -28.29
C ASP A 97 2.27 -15.10 -27.23
N HIS A 98 2.32 -14.31 -26.16
CA HIS A 98 1.27 -14.34 -25.14
C HIS A 98 -0.04 -13.73 -25.68
N ILE A 99 -1.02 -14.58 -25.99
CA ILE A 99 -2.39 -14.20 -26.34
C ILE A 99 -2.95 -13.38 -25.18
N ARG A 100 -3.03 -12.07 -25.34
CA ARG A 100 -3.57 -11.17 -24.33
C ARG A 100 -5.03 -11.53 -24.10
N THR A 101 -5.34 -11.97 -22.88
CA THR A 101 -6.74 -12.11 -22.46
C THR A 101 -7.40 -10.74 -22.56
N PRO A 102 -8.60 -10.64 -23.14
CA PRO A 102 -9.27 -9.35 -23.28
C PRO A 102 -9.53 -8.74 -21.90
N PHE A 103 -9.16 -7.46 -21.73
CA PHE A 103 -9.14 -6.74 -20.45
C PHE A 103 -10.47 -6.82 -19.67
N TYR A 104 -11.60 -6.81 -20.38
CA TYR A 104 -12.92 -6.94 -19.77
C TYR A 104 -13.14 -8.29 -19.07
N LYS A 105 -12.61 -9.38 -19.62
CA LYS A 105 -12.70 -10.72 -19.01
C LYS A 105 -11.87 -10.81 -17.73
N VAL A 106 -10.76 -10.07 -17.68
CA VAL A 106 -9.94 -9.93 -16.47
C VAL A 106 -10.71 -9.14 -15.42
N ILE A 107 -11.28 -7.98 -15.76
CA ILE A 107 -12.12 -7.19 -14.84
C ILE A 107 -13.22 -8.05 -14.23
N GLY A 108 -13.95 -8.82 -15.06
CA GLY A 108 -14.98 -9.74 -14.58
C GLY A 108 -14.44 -10.76 -13.58
N ALA A 109 -13.30 -11.39 -13.87
CA ALA A 109 -12.68 -12.39 -13.00
C ALA A 109 -12.19 -11.83 -11.65
N ILE A 110 -11.63 -10.62 -11.61
CA ILE A 110 -11.11 -10.01 -10.38
C ILE A 110 -12.16 -9.20 -9.60
N SER A 111 -13.28 -8.83 -10.24
CA SER A 111 -14.31 -7.95 -9.65
C SER A 111 -14.85 -8.46 -8.31
N GLY A 112 -15.11 -9.76 -8.16
CA GLY A 112 -15.63 -10.32 -6.91
C GLY A 112 -14.65 -10.20 -5.74
N GLN A 113 -13.37 -10.44 -6.00
CA GLN A 113 -12.30 -10.31 -5.01
C GLN A 113 -12.07 -8.82 -4.67
N GLY A 114 -12.07 -7.95 -5.68
CA GLY A 114 -11.93 -6.50 -5.51
C GLY A 114 -13.10 -5.88 -4.74
N LEU A 115 -14.33 -6.31 -4.99
CA LEU A 115 -15.51 -5.80 -4.28
C LEU A 115 -15.50 -6.20 -2.80
N SER A 116 -15.09 -7.44 -2.52
CA SER A 116 -14.93 -7.94 -1.15
C SER A 116 -13.87 -7.12 -0.39
N LEU A 117 -12.74 -6.83 -1.04
CA LEU A 117 -11.69 -5.98 -0.48
C LEU A 117 -12.16 -4.54 -0.24
N ALA A 118 -12.93 -3.97 -1.17
CA ALA A 118 -13.51 -2.63 -1.03
C ALA A 118 -14.48 -2.56 0.16
N PHE A 119 -15.37 -3.54 0.30
CA PHE A 119 -16.28 -3.63 1.45
C PHE A 119 -15.54 -3.78 2.77
N SER A 120 -14.49 -4.62 2.82
CA SER A 120 -13.64 -4.77 4.00
C SER A 120 -12.95 -3.45 4.39
N SER A 121 -12.40 -2.73 3.42
CA SER A 121 -11.77 -1.42 3.66
C SER A 121 -12.77 -0.36 4.14
N MET A 122 -13.99 -0.34 3.59
CA MET A 122 -15.06 0.55 4.05
C MET A 122 -15.45 0.26 5.50
N ALA A 123 -15.61 -1.03 5.87
CA ALA A 123 -15.92 -1.43 7.23
C ALA A 123 -14.82 -0.99 8.21
N PHE A 124 -13.55 -1.20 7.85
CA PHE A 124 -12.41 -0.74 8.66
C PHE A 124 -12.40 0.78 8.84
N GLY A 125 -12.60 1.55 7.76
CA GLY A 125 -12.66 3.01 7.82
C GLY A 125 -13.81 3.52 8.71
N CYS A 126 -14.98 2.88 8.65
CA CYS A 126 -16.11 3.19 9.52
C CYS A 126 -15.77 2.97 11.00
N ILE A 127 -15.20 1.82 11.35
CA ILE A 127 -14.80 1.50 12.74
C ILE A 127 -13.76 2.51 13.24
N ALA A 128 -12.73 2.80 12.44
CA ALA A 128 -11.68 3.76 12.80
C ALA A 128 -12.24 5.17 13.02
N SER A 129 -13.16 5.63 12.15
CA SER A 129 -13.80 6.94 12.29
C SER A 129 -14.70 7.02 13.52
N LEU A 130 -15.44 5.96 13.84
CA LEU A 130 -16.26 5.91 15.06
C LEU A 130 -15.37 5.96 16.30
N LEU A 131 -14.28 5.19 16.32
CA LEU A 131 -13.33 5.18 17.42
C LEU A 131 -12.71 6.56 17.67
N LEU A 132 -12.31 7.25 16.60
CA LEU A 132 -11.79 8.62 16.68
C LEU A 132 -12.85 9.60 17.21
N CYS A 133 -14.11 9.44 16.79
CA CYS A 133 -15.23 10.25 17.27
C CYS A 133 -15.49 10.04 18.77
N PHE A 134 -15.43 8.78 19.24
CA PHE A 134 -15.55 8.45 20.66
C PHE A 134 -14.38 8.98 21.48
N TYR A 135 -13.15 8.86 20.98
CA TYR A 135 -11.96 9.43 21.63
C TYR A 135 -12.10 10.94 21.84
N ARG A 136 -12.59 11.67 20.82
CA ARG A 136 -12.77 13.13 20.89
C ARG A 136 -13.92 13.57 21.81
N LYS A 137 -14.86 12.68 22.14
CA LYS A 137 -16.03 12.97 23.00
C LYS A 137 -15.81 12.65 24.49
N ASN A 138 -14.57 12.39 24.93
CA ASN A 138 -14.21 12.19 26.35
C ASN A 138 -14.94 11.04 27.05
N TRP A 139 -15.09 9.89 26.39
CA TRP A 139 -15.44 8.67 27.12
C TRP A 139 -14.14 7.96 27.51
N GLU A 140 -13.91 7.87 28.82
CA GLU A 140 -12.74 7.24 29.44
C GLU A 140 -12.60 5.79 28.98
N MET A 141 -11.84 5.58 27.91
CA MET A 141 -11.50 4.26 27.40
C MET A 141 -9.97 4.15 27.38
N LEU A 142 -9.35 4.36 28.56
CA LEU A 142 -7.90 4.20 28.74
C LEU A 142 -7.43 2.76 28.46
N HIS A 143 -8.35 1.78 28.44
CA HIS A 143 -8.07 0.35 28.30
C HIS A 143 -8.14 -0.16 26.84
N LEU A 144 -8.85 0.53 25.93
CA LEU A 144 -8.99 0.12 24.51
C LEU A 144 -7.90 0.70 23.60
N HIS A 145 -7.21 1.75 24.03
CA HIS A 145 -6.11 2.37 23.26
C HIS A 145 -4.95 1.38 23.01
N SER A 146 -4.63 0.52 23.98
CA SER A 146 -3.59 -0.51 23.84
C SER A 146 -3.96 -1.59 22.82
N TRP A 147 -5.24 -1.94 22.69
CA TRP A 147 -5.71 -2.95 21.73
C TRP A 147 -5.75 -2.40 20.31
N PHE A 148 -6.16 -1.14 20.14
CA PHE A 148 -6.30 -0.53 18.82
C PHE A 148 -4.98 -0.02 18.22
N SER A 149 -4.04 0.47 19.04
CA SER A 149 -2.67 0.76 18.56
C SER A 149 -1.98 -0.50 18.03
N GLY A 150 -2.29 -1.67 18.59
CA GLY A 150 -1.82 -2.96 18.08
C GLY A 150 -2.47 -3.39 16.76
N PHE A 151 -3.76 -3.07 16.56
CA PHE A 151 -4.53 -3.50 15.39
C PHE A 151 -4.39 -2.56 14.17
N VAL A 152 -4.20 -1.26 14.38
CA VAL A 152 -3.88 -0.30 13.30
C VAL A 152 -2.47 -0.50 12.73
N MET A 153 -1.62 -1.26 13.42
CA MET A 153 -0.31 -1.71 12.93
C MET A 153 -0.36 -2.99 12.08
N TRP A 154 -1.53 -3.60 11.84
CA TRP A 154 -1.70 -4.84 11.06
C TRP A 154 -2.61 -4.66 9.84
#